data_AF-A0A2I1HA76-F1
#
_entry.id   AF-A0A2I1HA76-F1
#
_cell.length_a   1.000
_cell.length_b   1.000
_cell.length_c   1.000
_cell.angle_alpha   90.00
_cell.angle_beta   90.00
_cell.angle_gamma   90.00
#
_symmetry.space_group_name_H-M   'P 1'
#
loop_
_entity.id
_entity.type
_entity.pdbx_description
1 polymer ?
#
loop_
_entity_poly.entity_id
_entity_poly.type
_entity_poly.pdbx_seq_one_letter_code
_entity_poly.pdbx_strand_id
1 'polypeptide(L)'
;MSGTQFPHEKILSPLTCTVDNYDPLPQSIFIPENLRPFIPTTPVYTAPSEGSKYLAPGSPGWFKYLYDQERKTEYRRQRDIQEQESKRKKLEAEKQHKARVANYLHQQMKRRSVFAGKHKNVTKPDIAEKEHAHFEINYLDYVAQTHWIHCTPRSGTSDNTKEIETRQHASDDRFPTDSPAVGPSNSK
;
A
#
# COMPACT_ATOMS: atom_id res chain seq x y z
N MET A 1 15.53 62.86 2.05
CA MET A 1 14.75 61.60 2.12
C MET A 1 14.96 60.90 0.78
N SER A 2 15.91 59.97 0.72
CA SER A 2 16.30 59.30 -0.52
C SER A 2 15.55 57.98 -0.63
N GLY A 3 14.64 57.88 -1.59
CA GLY A 3 13.88 56.67 -1.88
C GLY A 3 14.72 55.69 -2.71
N THR A 4 15.04 54.54 -2.12
CA THR A 4 15.72 53.44 -2.81
C THR A 4 14.69 52.70 -3.67
N GLN A 5 14.83 52.84 -4.98
CA GLN A 5 14.04 52.14 -5.98
C GLN A 5 14.62 50.72 -6.14
N PHE A 6 13.91 49.71 -5.64
CA PHE A 6 14.29 48.31 -5.86
C PHE A 6 13.99 47.92 -7.32
N PRO A 7 14.94 47.32 -8.04
CA PRO A 7 14.67 46.82 -9.38
C PRO A 7 13.70 45.63 -9.29
N HIS A 8 12.67 45.67 -10.12
CA HIS A 8 11.77 44.54 -10.35
C HIS A 8 12.58 43.32 -10.77
N GLU A 9 12.74 42.36 -9.85
CA GLU A 9 13.15 41.02 -10.21
C GLU A 9 12.10 40.45 -11.16
N LYS A 10 12.48 40.31 -12.44
CA LYS A 10 11.79 39.44 -13.37
C LYS A 10 11.89 38.03 -12.80
N ILE A 11 10.84 37.59 -12.10
CA ILE A 11 10.60 36.19 -11.79
C ILE A 11 10.51 35.49 -13.16
N LEU A 12 11.61 34.88 -13.58
CA LEU A 12 11.64 33.95 -14.71
C LEU A 12 10.68 32.81 -14.33
N SER A 13 9.49 32.84 -14.93
CA SER A 13 8.56 31.73 -14.91
C SER A 13 9.33 30.45 -15.25
N PRO A 14 9.10 29.32 -14.54
CA PRO A 14 9.71 28.05 -14.94
C PRO A 14 9.28 27.79 -16.38
N LEU A 15 10.25 27.66 -17.29
CA LEU A 15 10.03 27.26 -18.67
C LEU A 15 9.31 25.91 -18.65
N THR A 16 7.97 25.93 -18.68
CA THR A 16 7.18 24.75 -18.98
C THR A 16 7.51 24.40 -20.42
N CYS A 17 8.41 23.44 -20.61
CA CYS A 17 8.78 22.93 -21.92
C CYS A 17 7.58 22.14 -22.47
N THR A 18 6.52 22.83 -22.88
CA THR A 18 5.32 22.21 -23.47
C THR A 18 5.60 21.91 -24.93
N VAL A 19 5.40 20.65 -25.34
CA VAL A 19 5.50 20.25 -26.75
C VAL A 19 4.21 20.70 -27.46
N ASP A 20 4.34 21.70 -28.34
CA ASP A 20 3.23 22.13 -29.19
C ASP A 20 2.90 21.02 -30.20
N ASN A 21 1.63 20.59 -30.26
CA ASN A 21 1.11 19.53 -31.14
C ASN A 21 1.53 18.10 -30.76
N TYR A 22 1.30 17.70 -29.50
CA TYR A 22 1.40 16.31 -29.10
C TYR A 22 0.36 15.43 -29.80
N ASP A 23 0.83 14.50 -30.64
CA ASP A 23 0.01 13.41 -31.18
C ASP A 23 0.31 12.12 -30.39
N PRO A 24 -0.62 11.62 -29.55
CA PRO A 24 -0.42 10.39 -28.78
C PRO A 24 -0.43 9.12 -29.64
N LEU A 25 -1.02 9.17 -30.84
CA LEU A 25 -1.21 8.00 -31.70
C LEU A 25 -0.81 8.31 -33.15
N PRO A 26 0.47 8.63 -33.40
CA PRO A 26 0.94 8.88 -34.75
C PRO A 26 0.78 7.62 -35.60
N GLN A 27 0.19 7.78 -36.78
CA GLN A 27 -0.13 6.68 -37.71
C GLN A 27 1.11 5.87 -38.15
N SER A 28 2.31 6.44 -37.98
CA SER A 28 3.59 5.83 -38.34
C SER A 28 4.10 4.81 -37.32
N ILE A 29 3.47 4.66 -36.15
CA ILE A 29 3.99 3.86 -35.04
C ILE A 29 3.07 2.67 -34.77
N PHE A 30 3.65 1.47 -34.82
CA PHE A 30 2.94 0.26 -34.42
C PHE A 30 2.93 0.14 -32.89
N ILE A 31 1.73 0.06 -32.30
CA ILE A 31 1.55 -0.09 -30.86
C ILE A 31 0.74 -1.37 -30.60
N PRO A 32 1.31 -2.34 -29.84
CA PRO A 32 0.60 -3.54 -29.42
C PRO A 32 -0.73 -3.23 -28.72
N GLU A 33 -1.76 -4.04 -28.96
CA GLU A 33 -3.11 -3.79 -28.44
C GLU A 33 -3.17 -3.71 -26.91
N ASN A 34 -2.39 -4.54 -26.22
CA ASN A 34 -2.28 -4.55 -24.77
C ASN A 34 -1.72 -3.23 -24.21
N LEU A 35 -0.92 -2.50 -24.98
CA LEU A 35 -0.30 -1.24 -24.55
C LEU A 35 -1.15 -0.01 -24.87
N ARG A 36 -2.13 -0.11 -25.78
CA ARG A 36 -2.99 1.02 -26.19
C ARG A 36 -3.72 1.71 -25.02
N PRO A 37 -4.25 0.99 -24.01
CA PRO A 37 -4.91 1.62 -22.86
C PRO A 37 -3.98 2.50 -22.02
N PHE A 38 -2.66 2.30 -22.12
CA PHE A 38 -1.66 3.02 -21.32
C PHE A 38 -1.07 4.22 -22.05
N ILE A 39 -1.50 4.48 -23.30
CA ILE A 39 -1.05 5.62 -24.08
C ILE A 39 -1.39 6.90 -23.32
N PRO A 40 -0.38 7.71 -22.95
CA PRO A 40 -0.60 8.94 -22.24
C PRO A 40 -1.30 9.95 -23.16
N THR A 41 -2.34 10.60 -22.65
CA THR A 41 -3.05 11.67 -23.38
C THR A 41 -2.29 13.00 -23.36
N THR A 42 -1.30 13.11 -22.48
CA THR A 42 -0.43 14.28 -22.31
C THR A 42 1.03 13.92 -22.55
N PRO A 43 1.88 14.86 -22.99
CA PRO A 43 3.31 14.65 -23.12
C PRO A 43 3.94 14.09 -21.84
N VAL A 44 4.80 13.09 -21.98
CA VAL A 44 5.53 12.49 -20.87
C VAL A 44 6.97 12.97 -20.90
N TYR A 45 7.49 13.32 -19.73
CA TYR A 45 8.88 13.75 -19.53
C TYR A 45 9.58 12.82 -18.55
N THR A 46 10.91 12.73 -18.67
CA THR A 46 11.74 12.11 -17.65
C THR A 46 11.72 12.93 -16.35
N ALA A 47 12.14 12.29 -15.26
CA ALA A 47 12.20 12.93 -13.96
C ALA A 47 13.04 14.22 -14.00
N PRO A 48 12.67 15.27 -13.25
CA PRO A 48 13.39 16.54 -13.24
C PRO A 48 14.87 16.43 -12.89
N SER A 49 15.26 15.38 -12.15
CA SER A 49 16.63 15.12 -11.72
C SER A 49 17.63 14.89 -12.87
N GLU A 50 17.15 14.52 -14.06
CA GLU A 50 17.99 14.21 -15.24
C GLU A 50 17.93 15.31 -16.31
N GLY A 51 17.28 16.44 -16.01
CA GLY A 51 16.84 17.40 -17.02
C GLY A 51 15.61 16.84 -17.76
N SER A 52 14.44 17.42 -17.51
CA SER A 52 13.15 16.93 -18.03
C SER A 52 13.19 16.78 -19.55
N LYS A 53 13.42 15.55 -20.02
CA LYS A 53 13.51 15.19 -21.43
C LYS A 53 12.17 14.64 -21.88
N TYR A 54 11.64 15.21 -22.95
CA TYR A 54 10.42 14.72 -23.57
C TYR A 54 10.60 13.31 -24.14
N LEU A 55 9.65 12.42 -23.83
CA LEU A 55 9.56 11.07 -24.36
C LEU A 55 8.63 11.07 -25.57
N ALA A 56 9.21 11.20 -26.76
CA ALA A 56 8.45 11.19 -28.01
C ALA A 56 7.73 9.83 -28.21
N PRO A 57 6.48 9.82 -28.70
CA PRO A 57 5.77 8.61 -29.11
C PRO A 57 6.64 7.72 -29.98
N GLY A 58 6.61 6.41 -29.71
CA GLY A 58 7.41 5.37 -30.36
C GLY A 58 8.91 5.38 -30.06
N SER A 59 9.42 6.33 -29.27
CA SER A 59 10.79 6.23 -28.76
C SER A 59 10.93 5.07 -27.76
N PRO A 60 12.14 4.50 -27.56
CA PRO A 60 12.36 3.45 -26.57
C PRO A 60 11.95 3.86 -25.15
N GLY A 61 12.19 5.12 -24.76
CA GLY A 61 11.79 5.63 -23.45
C GLY A 61 10.28 5.71 -23.28
N TRP A 62 9.55 6.05 -24.35
CA TRP A 62 8.09 6.08 -24.33
C TRP A 62 7.49 4.68 -24.23
N PHE A 63 8.00 3.70 -24.98
CA PHE A 63 7.56 2.30 -24.82
C PHE A 63 7.87 1.76 -23.42
N LYS A 64 9.06 2.06 -22.88
CA LYS A 64 9.42 1.70 -21.51
C LYS A 64 8.39 2.25 -20.52
N TYR A 65 7.96 3.50 -20.69
CA TYR A 65 6.91 4.10 -19.87
C TYR A 65 5.59 3.30 -19.96
N LEU A 66 5.15 2.91 -21.15
CA LEU A 66 3.93 2.10 -21.33
C LEU A 66 4.02 0.75 -20.61
N TYR A 67 5.14 0.02 -20.79
CA TYR A 67 5.36 -1.25 -20.09
C TYR A 67 5.38 -1.09 -18.57
N ASP A 68 5.99 0.00 -18.07
CA ASP A 68 6.00 0.31 -16.65
C ASP A 68 4.58 0.58 -16.12
N GLN A 69 3.72 1.25 -16.89
CA GLN A 69 2.31 1.45 -16.53
C GLN A 69 1.52 0.13 -16.53
N GLU A 70 1.63 -0.67 -17.58
CA GLU A 70 0.96 -1.97 -17.69
C GLU A 70 1.30 -2.84 -16.47
N ARG A 71 2.60 -3.02 -16.22
CA ARG A 71 3.11 -3.79 -15.09
C ARG A 71 2.62 -3.24 -13.75
N LYS A 72 2.58 -1.92 -13.58
CA LYS A 72 2.07 -1.27 -12.36
C LYS A 72 0.58 -1.54 -12.16
N THR A 73 -0.23 -1.55 -13.21
CA THR A 73 -1.65 -1.88 -13.11
C THR A 73 -1.88 -3.35 -12.79
N GLU A 74 -1.09 -4.24 -13.38
CA GLU A 74 -1.16 -5.67 -13.08
C GLU A 74 -0.82 -5.96 -11.61
N TYR A 75 0.24 -5.34 -11.07
CA TYR A 75 0.57 -5.47 -9.64
C TYR A 75 -0.55 -4.99 -8.72
N ARG A 76 -1.23 -3.88 -9.07
CA ARG A 76 -2.38 -3.39 -8.28
C ARG A 76 -3.52 -4.39 -8.31
N ARG A 77 -3.87 -4.90 -9.50
CA ARG A 77 -4.90 -5.91 -9.68
C ARG A 77 -4.60 -7.17 -8.86
N GLN A 78 -3.37 -7.68 -8.89
CA GLN A 78 -2.98 -8.85 -8.11
C GLN A 78 -3.12 -8.61 -6.61
N ARG A 79 -2.72 -7.43 -6.13
CA ARG A 79 -2.88 -7.05 -4.73
C ARG A 79 -4.35 -7.02 -4.32
N ASP A 80 -5.22 -6.45 -5.15
CA ASP A 80 -6.65 -6.34 -4.88
C ASP A 80 -7.30 -7.73 -4.82
N ILE A 81 -6.92 -8.64 -5.73
CA ILE A 81 -7.35 -10.04 -5.72
C ILE A 81 -6.93 -10.71 -4.41
N GLN A 82 -5.66 -10.59 -4.03
CA GLN A 82 -5.13 -11.20 -2.80
C GLN A 82 -5.82 -10.66 -1.55
N GLU A 83 -6.11 -9.36 -1.50
CA GLU A 83 -6.82 -8.73 -0.39
C GLU A 83 -8.27 -9.25 -0.30
N GLN A 84 -8.96 -9.36 -1.43
CA GLN A 84 -10.31 -9.92 -1.48
C GLN A 84 -10.34 -11.38 -1.04
N GLU A 85 -9.38 -12.20 -1.49
CA GLU A 85 -9.28 -13.60 -1.07
C GLU A 85 -9.04 -13.72 0.44
N SER A 86 -8.14 -12.91 1.00
CA SER A 86 -7.90 -12.86 2.44
C SER A 86 -9.16 -12.49 3.23
N LYS A 87 -9.90 -11.47 2.77
CA LYS A 87 -11.19 -11.06 3.37
C LYS A 87 -12.22 -12.18 3.30
N ARG A 88 -12.36 -12.85 2.16
CA ARG A 88 -13.28 -13.98 1.98
C ARG A 88 -12.93 -15.15 2.90
N LYS A 89 -11.65 -15.51 3.00
CA LYS A 89 -11.19 -16.58 3.87
C LYS A 89 -11.45 -16.27 5.34
N LYS A 90 -11.20 -15.03 5.78
CA LYS A 90 -11.50 -14.59 7.15
C LYS A 90 -13.00 -14.66 7.46
N LEU A 91 -13.83 -14.17 6.54
CA LEU A 91 -15.29 -14.22 6.69
C LEU A 91 -15.81 -15.67 6.78
N GLU A 92 -15.25 -16.56 5.96
CA GLU A 92 -15.63 -17.98 5.98
C GLU A 92 -15.22 -18.66 7.30
N ALA A 93 -14.01 -18.41 7.78
CA ALA A 93 -13.55 -18.92 9.08
C ALA A 93 -14.44 -18.42 10.24
N GLU A 94 -14.85 -17.15 10.21
CA GLU A 94 -15.77 -16.58 11.19
C GLU A 94 -17.16 -17.26 11.14
N LYS A 95 -17.71 -17.47 9.94
CA LYS A 95 -18.97 -18.19 9.76
C LYS A 95 -18.88 -19.62 10.31
N GLN A 96 -17.80 -20.33 10.02
CA GLN A 96 -17.57 -21.69 10.53
C GLN A 96 -17.43 -21.70 12.05
N HIS A 97 -16.72 -20.73 12.64
CA HIS A 97 -16.62 -20.59 14.09
C HIS A 97 -18.00 -20.36 14.73
N LYS A 98 -18.79 -19.42 14.20
CA LYS A 98 -20.15 -19.14 14.66
C LYS A 98 -21.04 -20.37 14.58
N ALA A 99 -20.97 -21.13 13.48
CA ALA A 99 -21.71 -22.39 13.33
C ALA A 99 -21.30 -23.44 14.38
N ARG A 100 -20.00 -23.57 14.67
CA ARG A 100 -19.50 -24.48 15.72
C ARG A 100 -20.01 -24.10 17.10
N VAL A 101 -19.98 -22.81 17.45
CA VAL A 101 -20.50 -22.30 18.72
C VAL A 101 -22.00 -22.56 18.84
N ALA A 102 -22.78 -22.26 17.79
CA ALA A 102 -24.22 -22.53 17.78
C ALA A 102 -24.54 -24.01 17.97
N ASN A 103 -23.82 -24.89 17.27
CA ASN A 103 -23.98 -26.35 17.41
C ASN A 103 -23.64 -26.83 18.83
N TYR A 104 -22.58 -26.29 19.43
CA TYR A 104 -22.22 -26.60 20.81
C TYR A 104 -23.33 -26.18 21.79
N LEU A 105 -23.83 -24.95 21.68
CA LEU A 105 -24.92 -24.45 22.51
C LEU A 105 -26.19 -25.28 22.34
N HIS A 106 -26.56 -25.63 21.11
CA HIS A 106 -27.70 -26.51 20.83
C HIS A 106 -27.54 -27.86 21.54
N GLN A 107 -26.34 -28.46 21.50
CA GLN A 107 -26.05 -29.72 22.19
C GLN A 107 -26.17 -29.59 23.71
N GLN A 108 -25.69 -28.49 24.30
CA GLN A 108 -25.82 -28.22 25.74
C GLN A 108 -27.29 -28.10 26.16
N MET A 109 -28.10 -27.35 25.40
CA MET A 109 -29.53 -27.19 25.68
C MET A 109 -30.28 -28.52 25.57
N LYS A 110 -29.94 -29.35 24.57
CA LYS A 110 -30.51 -30.70 24.42
C LYS A 110 -30.18 -31.59 25.63
N ARG A 111 -28.96 -31.52 26.15
CA ARG A 111 -28.57 -32.25 27.37
C ARG A 111 -29.38 -31.80 28.58
N ARG A 112 -29.50 -30.49 28.83
CA ARG A 112 -30.27 -29.95 29.96
C ARG A 112 -31.76 -30.33 29.92
N SER A 113 -32.37 -30.35 28.74
CA SER A 113 -33.76 -30.77 28.55
C SER A 113 -34.04 -32.22 28.98
N VAL A 114 -33.08 -33.13 28.73
CA VAL A 114 -33.21 -34.55 29.13
C VAL A 114 -33.16 -34.74 30.65
N PHE A 115 -32.43 -33.87 31.38
CA PHE A 115 -32.36 -33.92 32.85
C PHE A 115 -33.58 -33.28 33.54
N ALA A 116 -34.24 -32.31 32.90
CA ALA A 116 -35.43 -31.65 33.44
C ALA A 116 -36.68 -32.57 33.51
N GLY A 117 -36.69 -33.69 32.79
CA GLY A 117 -37.83 -34.61 32.74
C GLY A 117 -37.94 -35.62 33.91
N LYS A 118 -36.99 -35.66 34.86
CA LYS A 118 -36.94 -36.72 35.89
C LYS A 118 -37.04 -36.30 37.35
N HIS A 119 -37.10 -35.01 37.67
CA HIS A 119 -37.19 -34.56 39.07
C HIS A 119 -38.45 -33.72 39.31
N LYS A 120 -39.56 -34.40 39.62
CA LYS A 120 -40.58 -33.80 40.48
C LYS A 120 -40.04 -33.89 41.90
N ASN A 121 -39.92 -32.73 42.55
CA ASN A 121 -39.45 -32.50 43.92
C ASN A 121 -37.91 -32.48 44.06
N VAL A 122 -37.35 -31.27 44.16
CA VAL A 122 -36.57 -30.77 45.30
C VAL A 122 -36.02 -29.39 44.91
N THR A 123 -36.49 -28.38 45.62
CA THR A 123 -35.98 -27.00 45.64
C THR A 123 -34.51 -27.00 46.06
N LYS A 124 -33.57 -26.54 45.21
CA LYS A 124 -32.40 -25.72 45.58
C LYS A 124 -31.89 -24.89 44.38
N PRO A 125 -32.01 -23.55 44.38
CA PRO A 125 -31.45 -22.66 43.35
C PRO A 125 -29.91 -22.58 43.36
N ASP A 126 -29.26 -23.12 44.41
CA ASP A 126 -27.83 -22.99 44.70
C ASP A 126 -26.89 -23.66 43.67
N ILE A 127 -27.34 -24.72 42.99
CA ILE A 127 -26.50 -25.45 42.01
C ILE A 127 -26.48 -24.75 40.65
N ALA A 128 -27.62 -24.17 40.23
CA ALA A 128 -27.72 -23.50 38.94
C ALA A 128 -26.90 -22.20 38.91
N GLU A 129 -26.86 -21.49 40.03
CA GLU A 129 -26.06 -20.26 40.19
C GLU A 129 -24.55 -20.57 40.20
N LYS A 130 -24.16 -21.67 40.85
CA LYS A 130 -22.77 -22.14 40.88
C LYS A 130 -22.27 -22.61 39.50
N GLU A 131 -23.13 -23.26 38.72
CA GLU A 131 -22.81 -23.64 37.33
C GLU A 131 -22.73 -22.41 36.41
N HIS A 132 -23.58 -21.40 36.61
CA HIS A 132 -23.53 -20.14 35.86
C HIS A 132 -22.24 -19.37 36.13
N ALA A 133 -21.84 -19.24 37.40
CA ALA A 133 -20.57 -18.60 37.77
C ALA A 133 -19.35 -19.33 37.18
N HIS A 134 -19.35 -20.66 37.18
CA HIS A 134 -18.29 -21.45 36.54
C HIS A 134 -18.22 -21.24 35.01
N PHE A 135 -19.37 -21.04 34.36
CA PHE A 135 -19.43 -20.75 32.93
C PHE A 135 -18.89 -19.35 32.61
N GLU A 136 -19.28 -18.33 33.40
CA GLU A 136 -18.80 -16.95 33.20
C GLU A 136 -17.29 -16.85 33.39
N ILE A 137 -16.72 -17.51 34.41
CA ILE A 137 -15.27 -17.53 34.64
C ILE A 137 -14.52 -18.16 33.46
N ASN A 138 -15.00 -19.31 32.96
CA ASN A 138 -14.38 -19.98 31.82
C ASN A 138 -14.53 -19.19 30.51
N TYR A 139 -15.63 -18.48 30.32
CA TYR A 139 -15.84 -17.64 29.15
C TYR A 139 -14.90 -16.44 29.14
N LEU A 140 -14.74 -15.77 30.29
CA LEU A 140 -13.82 -14.64 30.42
C LEU A 140 -12.36 -15.07 30.25
N ASP A 141 -11.96 -16.23 30.77
CA ASP A 141 -10.61 -16.77 30.57
C ASP A 141 -10.33 -17.13 29.09
N TYR A 142 -11.32 -17.70 28.40
CA TYR A 142 -11.25 -17.96 26.96
C TYR A 142 -11.15 -16.69 26.12
N VAL A 143 -11.93 -15.65 26.46
CA VAL A 143 -11.86 -14.34 25.80
C VAL A 143 -10.52 -13.65 26.06
N ALA A 144 -9.99 -13.74 27.28
CA ALA A 144 -8.68 -13.20 27.64
C ALA A 144 -7.54 -13.89 26.86
N GLN A 145 -7.54 -15.23 26.79
CA GLN A 145 -6.54 -15.98 26.01
C GLN A 145 -6.60 -15.67 24.51
N THR A 146 -7.79 -15.50 23.95
CA THR A 146 -7.95 -15.18 22.51
C THR A 146 -7.59 -13.73 22.18
N HIS A 147 -7.80 -12.78 23.09
CA HIS A 147 -7.33 -11.38 22.92
C HIS A 147 -5.81 -11.24 23.00
N TRP A 148 -5.11 -12.07 23.80
CA TRP A 148 -3.65 -12.05 23.90
C TRP A 148 -2.94 -12.55 22.64
N ILE A 149 -3.56 -13.45 21.87
CA ILE A 149 -2.98 -13.97 20.62
C ILE A 149 -2.99 -12.92 19.48
N HIS A 150 -3.82 -11.88 19.58
CA HIS A 150 -3.87 -10.79 18.60
C HIS A 150 -3.10 -9.52 19.00
N CYS A 151 -2.59 -9.47 20.23
CA CYS A 151 -1.81 -8.34 20.75
C CYS A 151 -0.43 -8.80 21.21
N THR A 152 0.35 -9.44 20.34
CA THR A 152 1.80 -9.28 20.43
C THR A 152 2.15 -8.04 19.64
N PRO A 153 2.56 -6.92 20.27
CA PRO A 153 3.23 -5.85 19.56
C PRO A 153 4.45 -6.49 18.92
N ARG A 154 4.44 -6.60 17.60
CA ARG A 154 5.63 -7.02 16.86
C ARG A 154 6.67 -5.94 17.12
N SER A 155 7.66 -6.21 17.97
CA SER A 155 8.74 -5.31 18.39
C SER A 155 9.69 -4.89 17.25
N GLY A 156 9.21 -4.86 16.00
CA GLY A 156 9.98 -4.59 14.80
C GLY A 156 9.27 -3.71 13.77
N THR A 157 8.09 -3.15 14.06
CA THR A 157 7.61 -2.00 13.28
C THR A 157 8.13 -0.74 13.96
N SER A 158 9.34 -0.36 13.56
CA SER A 158 9.94 0.95 13.74
C SER A 158 8.88 2.04 13.52
N ASP A 159 8.65 2.80 14.59
CA ASP A 159 7.85 4.01 14.65
C ASP A 159 8.58 5.12 13.88
N ASN A 160 8.59 5.02 12.54
CA ASN A 160 9.32 5.97 11.68
C ASN A 160 8.42 7.14 11.25
N THR A 161 7.72 7.75 12.21
CA THR A 161 6.91 8.97 12.02
C THR A 161 7.58 10.23 12.54
N LYS A 162 8.89 10.24 12.83
CA LYS A 162 9.59 11.41 13.40
C LYS A 162 10.76 12.00 12.63
N GLU A 163 10.98 11.66 11.36
CA GLU A 163 12.03 12.32 10.55
C GLU A 163 11.46 12.95 9.28
N ILE A 164 10.56 13.92 9.45
CA ILE A 164 10.23 14.90 8.42
C ILE A 164 10.21 16.27 9.08
N GLU A 165 11.36 16.74 9.57
CA GLU A 165 11.58 18.18 9.72
C GLU A 165 13.06 18.47 10.01
N THR A 166 13.59 19.48 9.32
CA THR A 166 14.90 20.12 9.49
C THR A 166 16.15 19.33 9.12
N ARG A 167 16.62 19.51 7.88
CA ARG A 167 17.94 20.14 7.68
C ARG A 167 18.04 20.85 6.33
N GLN A 168 18.48 22.09 6.46
CA GLN A 168 18.66 23.09 5.42
C GLN A 168 19.88 22.80 4.56
N HIS A 169 19.85 23.40 3.37
CA HIS A 169 20.95 23.59 2.45
C HIS A 169 22.26 24.00 3.14
N ALA A 170 23.35 23.36 2.74
CA ALA A 170 24.66 24.00 2.65
C ALA A 170 25.39 23.41 1.45
N SER A 171 25.57 24.28 0.45
CA SER A 171 26.51 24.17 -0.67
C SER A 171 27.91 23.90 -0.13
N ASP A 172 28.70 23.06 -0.81
CA ASP A 172 30.13 23.37 -0.89
C ASP A 172 30.79 22.77 -2.12
N ASP A 173 31.45 23.67 -2.83
CA ASP A 173 32.29 23.49 -3.99
C ASP A 173 33.45 22.53 -3.72
N ARG A 174 33.80 21.70 -4.72
CA ARG A 174 35.16 21.63 -5.29
C ARG A 174 35.25 20.63 -6.44
N PHE A 175 35.44 21.18 -7.64
CA PHE A 175 36.15 20.52 -8.73
C PHE A 175 37.60 20.23 -8.33
N PRO A 176 38.25 19.27 -9.00
CA PRO A 176 39.34 19.70 -9.88
C PRO A 176 39.20 19.12 -11.29
N THR A 177 39.18 20.05 -12.25
CA THR A 177 39.76 19.90 -13.58
C THR A 177 41.16 19.30 -13.50
N ASP A 178 41.47 18.31 -14.34
CA ASP A 178 42.64 18.37 -15.24
C ASP A 178 42.59 17.24 -16.28
N SER A 179 42.43 17.66 -17.53
CA SER A 179 42.97 17.01 -18.73
C SER A 179 43.74 18.12 -19.44
N PRO A 180 44.93 17.87 -20.02
CA PRO A 180 45.05 17.16 -21.30
C PRO A 180 46.33 16.26 -21.32
N ALA A 181 46.76 15.51 -22.34
CA ALA A 181 46.78 15.74 -23.77
C ALA A 181 47.34 14.48 -24.50
N VAL A 182 46.97 14.33 -25.79
CA VAL A 182 47.85 13.91 -26.91
C VAL A 182 48.24 12.41 -27.05
N GLY A 183 47.87 11.85 -28.22
CA GLY A 183 48.33 10.55 -28.73
C GLY A 183 49.83 10.53 -29.14
N PRO A 184 50.34 9.50 -29.84
CA PRO A 184 49.85 9.18 -31.17
C PRO A 184 49.79 7.67 -31.53
N SER A 185 49.10 7.45 -32.65
CA SER A 185 49.31 6.45 -33.69
C SER A 185 50.66 5.70 -33.66
N ASN A 186 50.61 4.37 -33.75
CA ASN A 186 51.54 3.65 -34.62
C ASN A 186 50.99 2.29 -35.03
N SER A 187 50.94 2.12 -36.35
CA SER A 187 50.73 0.87 -37.08
C SER A 187 51.84 -0.14 -36.81
N LYS A 188 51.47 -1.41 -36.71
CA LYS A 188 52.07 -2.51 -37.47
C LYS A 188 51.18 -3.75 -37.40
#